data_AF-W9T1V3-F1
#
_entry.id   AF-W9T1V3-F1
#
_cell.length_a   1.000
_cell.length_b   1.000
_cell.length_c   1.000
_cell.angle_alpha   90.00
_cell.angle_beta   90.00
_cell.angle_gamma   90.00
#
_symmetry.space_group_name_H-M   'P 1'
#
loop_
_entity.id
_entity.type
_entity.pdbx_description
1 polymer ?
#
loop_
_entity_poly.entity_id
_entity_poly.type
_entity_poly.pdbx_seq_one_letter_code
_entity_poly.pdbx_strand_id
1 'polypeptide(L)'
;MKGTKQIGRRGFVEAHADDGLLEIFGLKHGWHTSFVMVELISAKHIAQAAAIRFEIRGGEWRNAYMQMDGEPWKQPLNKDFSTFVEIKRVPFQSLLINCD
;
A
#
# COMPACT_ATOMS: atom_id res chain seq x y z
N MET A 1 -24.22 -8.00 -39.78
CA MET A 1 -22.92 -8.32 -39.14
C MET A 1 -22.22 -6.99 -38.90
N LYS A 2 -21.89 -6.52 -37.70
CA LYS A 2 -21.26 -7.18 -36.55
C LYS A 2 -21.74 -6.53 -35.24
N GLY A 3 -22.13 -7.36 -34.26
CA GLY A 3 -21.87 -7.07 -32.84
C GLY A 3 -20.36 -7.04 -32.61
N THR A 4 -19.83 -6.41 -31.57
CA THR A 4 -20.13 -6.70 -30.18
C THR A 4 -19.73 -5.52 -29.29
N LYS A 5 -20.59 -5.25 -28.31
CA LYS A 5 -20.34 -4.39 -27.15
C LYS A 5 -19.14 -4.96 -26.37
N GLN A 6 -18.01 -4.26 -26.33
CA GLN A 6 -16.92 -4.60 -25.41
C GLN A 6 -17.22 -4.02 -24.02
N ILE A 7 -17.95 -4.79 -23.20
CA ILE A 7 -17.91 -4.65 -21.74
C ILE A 7 -16.68 -5.42 -21.30
N GLY A 8 -15.60 -4.72 -20.91
CA GLY A 8 -14.37 -5.42 -20.57
C GLY A 8 -13.18 -4.58 -20.12
N ARG A 9 -13.36 -3.71 -19.13
CA ARG A 9 -12.38 -3.42 -18.05
C ARG A 9 -13.04 -2.47 -17.04
N ARG A 10 -13.63 -3.03 -15.98
CA ARG A 10 -14.08 -2.23 -14.82
C ARG A 10 -12.84 -1.74 -14.07
N GLY A 11 -12.67 -0.42 -13.97
CA GLY A 11 -12.71 0.21 -12.64
C GLY A 11 -11.42 0.67 -11.97
N PHE A 12 -10.43 1.19 -12.68
CA PHE A 12 -9.35 1.98 -12.06
C PHE A 12 -9.30 3.35 -12.72
N VAL A 13 -9.26 4.42 -11.92
CA VAL A 13 -9.04 5.79 -12.40
C VAL A 13 -7.55 5.94 -12.70
N GLU A 14 -7.20 6.85 -13.63
CA GLU A 14 -5.80 7.21 -13.84
C GLU A 14 -5.21 7.75 -12.53
N ALA A 15 -3.97 7.37 -12.22
CA ALA A 15 -3.35 7.73 -10.94
C ALA A 15 -3.11 9.25 -10.89
N HIS A 16 -3.74 9.93 -9.94
CA HIS A 16 -3.60 11.35 -9.71
C HIS A 16 -3.24 11.61 -8.25
N ALA A 17 -2.27 12.49 -7.97
CA ALA A 17 -1.81 12.73 -6.61
C ALA A 17 -2.78 13.59 -5.78
N ASP A 18 -3.73 14.26 -6.42
CA ASP A 18 -4.64 15.26 -5.87
C ASP A 18 -6.10 14.78 -5.75
N ASP A 19 -6.39 13.56 -6.16
CA ASP A 19 -7.75 12.99 -6.09
C ASP A 19 -8.13 12.49 -4.69
N GLY A 20 -7.16 12.43 -3.77
CA GLY A 20 -7.35 11.95 -2.40
C GLY A 20 -7.47 10.43 -2.27
N LEU A 21 -7.06 9.69 -3.30
CA LEU A 21 -7.07 8.23 -3.33
C LEU A 21 -5.64 7.69 -3.21
N LEU A 22 -5.53 6.54 -2.54
CA LEU A 22 -4.30 5.77 -2.45
C LEU A 22 -4.31 4.70 -3.54
N GLU A 23 -3.22 4.65 -4.30
CA GLU A 23 -2.96 3.60 -5.29
C GLU A 23 -2.20 2.44 -4.66
N ILE A 24 -2.76 1.23 -4.76
CA ILE A 24 -2.20 0.04 -4.09
C ILE A 24 -1.67 -0.92 -5.15
N PHE A 25 -0.36 -1.15 -5.09
CA PHE A 25 0.33 -2.05 -6.00
C PHE A 25 0.87 -3.28 -5.26
N GLY A 26 0.60 -4.46 -5.80
CA GLY A 26 1.16 -5.72 -5.34
C GLY A 26 2.37 -6.12 -6.17
N LEU A 27 3.48 -6.46 -5.53
CA LEU A 27 4.68 -6.98 -6.18
C LEU A 27 4.81 -8.49 -5.91
N LYS A 28 5.24 -9.26 -6.90
CA LYS A 28 5.37 -10.72 -6.79
C LYS A 28 6.68 -11.19 -6.14
N HIS A 29 7.71 -10.35 -6.09
CA HIS A 29 9.03 -10.71 -5.57
C HIS A 29 9.54 -9.65 -4.58
N GLY A 30 10.19 -10.09 -3.51
CA GLY A 30 10.55 -9.26 -2.34
C GLY A 30 11.88 -8.49 -2.43
N TRP A 31 12.60 -8.54 -3.55
CA TRP A 31 13.94 -7.91 -3.72
C TRP A 31 13.89 -6.55 -4.45
N HIS A 32 12.76 -5.86 -4.45
CA HIS A 32 12.51 -4.75 -5.37
C HIS A 32 12.45 -3.34 -4.73
N THR A 33 12.68 -3.22 -3.42
CA THR A 33 12.50 -1.95 -2.68
C THR A 33 13.39 -0.79 -3.15
N SER A 34 14.38 -1.02 -4.03
CA SER A 34 15.27 0.03 -4.57
C SER A 34 14.95 0.51 -6.00
N PHE A 35 14.02 -0.12 -6.75
CA PHE A 35 13.86 0.15 -8.20
C PHE A 35 12.43 0.45 -8.68
N VAL A 36 11.51 0.84 -7.79
CA VAL A 36 10.12 1.17 -8.17
C VAL A 36 10.02 2.39 -9.13
N MET A 37 11.10 3.17 -9.32
CA MET A 37 11.12 4.31 -10.25
C MET A 37 11.49 3.99 -11.71
N VAL A 38 11.79 2.75 -12.07
CA VAL A 38 12.05 2.37 -13.48
C VAL A 38 11.07 1.28 -13.87
N GLU A 39 10.40 1.42 -15.02
CA GLU A 39 9.44 0.48 -15.63
C GLU A 39 10.04 -0.93 -15.87
N LEU A 40 10.41 -1.66 -14.83
CA LEU A 40 11.06 -2.97 -14.95
C LEU A 40 10.61 -3.97 -13.87
N ILE A 41 9.46 -3.73 -13.23
CA ILE A 41 8.88 -4.68 -12.28
C ILE A 41 7.40 -4.86 -12.60
N SER A 42 6.95 -6.11 -12.63
CA SER A 42 5.54 -6.48 -12.81
C SER A 42 4.72 -6.22 -11.53
N ALA A 43 4.74 -4.96 -11.07
CA ALA A 43 3.82 -4.48 -10.06
C ALA A 43 2.42 -4.49 -10.67
N LYS A 44 1.48 -5.14 -9.98
CA LYS A 44 0.08 -5.17 -10.40
C LYS A 44 -0.68 -4.12 -9.60
N HIS A 45 -1.33 -3.18 -10.28
CA HIS A 45 -2.32 -2.33 -9.63
C HIS A 45 -3.47 -3.23 -9.14
N ILE A 46 -3.68 -3.30 -7.83
CA ILE A 46 -4.65 -4.22 -7.21
C ILE A 46 -5.86 -3.52 -6.61
N ALA A 47 -5.73 -2.26 -6.17
CA ALA A 47 -6.82 -1.50 -5.58
C ALA A 47 -6.53 0.01 -5.57
N GLN A 48 -7.60 0.79 -5.55
CA GLN A 48 -7.60 2.23 -5.34
C GLN A 48 -8.59 2.55 -4.21
N ALA A 49 -8.18 3.31 -3.19
CA ALA A 49 -9.02 3.56 -2.02
C ALA A 49 -8.65 4.85 -1.26
N ALA A 50 -9.64 5.53 -0.68
CA ALA A 50 -9.40 6.73 0.16
C ALA A 50 -8.78 6.41 1.53
N ALA A 51 -8.88 5.15 1.98
CA ALA A 51 -8.28 4.65 3.20
C ALA A 51 -8.04 3.14 3.07
N ILE A 52 -7.01 2.64 3.74
CA ILE A 52 -6.68 1.22 3.76
C ILE A 52 -6.32 0.75 5.17
N ARG A 53 -6.73 -0.48 5.48
CA ARG A 53 -6.29 -1.21 6.67
C ARG A 53 -5.63 -2.51 6.25
N PHE A 54 -4.34 -2.62 6.54
CA PHE A 54 -3.57 -3.84 6.33
C PHE A 54 -3.59 -4.70 7.59
N GLU A 55 -3.82 -5.99 7.41
CA GLU A 55 -3.62 -7.00 8.45
C GLU A 55 -2.29 -7.70 8.16
N ILE A 56 -1.34 -7.59 9.08
CA ILE A 56 -0.03 -8.21 8.99
C ILE A 56 0.03 -9.37 9.99
N ARG A 57 0.23 -10.57 9.44
CA ARG A 57 0.47 -11.80 10.20
C ARG A 57 1.91 -12.23 9.98
N GLY A 58 2.77 -11.89 10.93
CA GLY A 58 4.21 -12.15 10.85
C GLY A 58 4.60 -13.62 11.10
N GLY A 59 3.71 -14.44 11.69
CA GLY A 59 4.12 -15.76 12.18
C GLY A 59 5.25 -15.61 13.21
N GLU A 60 6.42 -16.19 12.93
CA GLU A 60 7.61 -16.09 13.79
C GLU A 60 8.30 -14.71 13.73
N TRP A 61 7.98 -13.89 12.73
CA TRP A 61 8.61 -12.58 12.55
C TRP A 61 8.09 -11.57 13.57
N ARG A 62 9.02 -10.90 14.28
CA ARG A 62 8.69 -9.93 15.33
C ARG A 62 8.45 -8.51 14.83
N ASN A 63 8.97 -8.16 13.65
CA ASN A 63 8.86 -6.82 13.08
C ASN A 63 8.62 -6.89 11.57
N ALA A 64 7.78 -6.01 11.05
CA ALA A 64 7.67 -5.70 9.63
C ALA A 64 8.50 -4.45 9.31
N TYR A 65 9.30 -4.51 8.26
CA TYR A 65 10.06 -3.37 7.76
C TYR A 65 9.20 -2.61 6.75
N MET A 66 8.94 -1.35 7.03
CA MET A 66 8.16 -0.44 6.20
C MET A 66 8.95 0.86 5.99
N GLN A 67 8.51 1.68 5.04
CA GLN A 67 9.09 2.99 4.75
C GLN A 67 7.98 3.97 4.41
N MET A 68 8.06 5.19 4.93
CA MET A 68 7.16 6.30 4.61
C MET A 68 8.02 7.54 4.34
N ASP A 69 7.82 8.21 3.20
CA ASP A 69 8.55 9.42 2.81
C ASP A 69 10.09 9.32 2.88
N GLY A 70 10.63 8.11 2.69
CA GLY A 70 12.07 7.85 2.79
C GLY A 70 12.52 7.35 4.17
N GLU A 71 11.73 7.58 5.22
CA GLU A 71 12.09 7.20 6.58
C GLU A 71 11.77 5.73 6.88
N PRO A 72 12.75 4.95 7.41
CA PRO A 72 12.54 3.56 7.75
C PRO A 72 11.68 3.42 9.01
N TRP A 73 10.65 2.57 8.93
CA TRP A 73 9.73 2.27 10.01
C TRP A 73 9.72 0.77 10.32
N LYS A 74 10.15 0.39 11.53
CA LYS A 74 10.06 -0.98 12.02
C LYS A 74 8.76 -1.14 12.80
N GLN A 75 7.75 -1.73 12.18
CA GLN A 75 6.47 -1.98 12.83
C GLN A 75 6.53 -3.27 13.66
N PRO A 76 6.33 -3.21 14.99
CA PRO A 76 6.27 -4.41 15.80
C PRO A 76 5.05 -5.24 15.41
N LEU A 77 5.26 -6.56 15.32
CA LEU A 77 4.23 -7.54 15.03
C LEU A 77 3.91 -8.34 16.29
N ASN A 78 2.61 -8.49 16.54
CA ASN A 78 2.13 -9.43 17.54
C ASN A 78 2.28 -10.87 17.01
N LYS A 79 2.72 -11.79 17.88
CA LYS A 79 2.92 -13.20 17.55
C LYS A 79 1.63 -14.00 17.61
N ASP A 80 0.81 -13.71 18.62
CA ASP A 80 -0.41 -14.46 18.93
C ASP A 80 -1.61 -13.88 18.17
N PHE A 81 -1.57 -12.59 17.85
CA PHE A 81 -2.64 -11.85 17.19
C PHE A 81 -2.17 -11.15 15.91
N SER A 82 -3.12 -10.75 15.09
CA SER A 82 -2.82 -10.00 13.86
C SER A 82 -2.58 -8.53 14.15
N THR A 83 -1.55 -7.98 13.52
CA THR A 83 -1.22 -6.54 13.65
C THR A 83 -1.93 -5.78 12.57
N PHE A 84 -2.61 -4.69 12.91
CA PHE A 84 -3.32 -3.87 11.94
C PHE A 84 -2.62 -2.53 11.76
N VAL A 85 -2.41 -2.14 10.50
CA VAL A 85 -1.89 -0.82 10.12
C VAL A 85 -2.97 -0.13 9.30
N GLU A 86 -3.39 1.06 9.74
CA GLU A 86 -4.41 1.85 9.06
C GLU A 86 -3.78 3.11 8.48
N ILE A 87 -4.00 3.33 7.19
CA ILE A 87 -3.65 4.56 6.48
C ILE A 87 -4.95 5.24 6.10
N LYS A 88 -5.21 6.38 6.73
CA LYS A 88 -6.41 7.19 6.48
C LYS A 88 -6.10 8.66 6.64
N ARG A 89 -6.92 9.49 6.00
CA ARG A 89 -6.94 10.92 6.26
C ARG A 89 -7.58 11.17 7.63
N VAL A 90 -6.91 11.96 8.46
CA VAL A 90 -7.44 12.46 9.73
C VAL A 90 -7.64 13.98 9.64
N PRO A 91 -8.62 14.56 10.36
CA PRO A 91 -8.93 15.99 10.27
C PRO A 91 -7.90 16.89 10.97
N PHE A 92 -6.97 16.32 11.75
CA PHE A 92 -5.92 17.01 12.48
C PHE A 92 -4.54 16.50 12.05
N GLN A 93 -3.53 17.37 12.08
CA GLN A 93 -2.14 16.95 11.87
C GLN A 93 -1.67 16.07 13.01
N SER A 94 -1.03 14.94 12.68
CA SER A 94 -0.40 14.06 13.67
C SER A 94 0.81 14.76 14.27
N LEU A 95 0.86 14.88 15.59
CA LEU A 95 2.06 15.33 16.30
C LEU A 95 3.02 14.14 16.39
N LEU A 96 4.17 14.21 15.72
CA LEU A 96 5.20 13.20 15.81
C LEU A 96 5.93 13.41 17.15
N ILE A 97 5.47 12.72 18.20
CA ILE A 97 6.11 12.80 19.51
C ILE A 97 7.39 11.97 19.41
N ASN A 98 8.53 12.65 19.27
CA ASN A 98 9.83 12.04 19.46
C ASN A 98 9.92 11.58 20.91
N CYS A 99 10.25 10.30 21.13
CA CYS A 99 10.60 9.80 22.44
C CYS A 99 12.13 9.84 22.54
N ASP A 100 12.65 10.51 23.57
CA ASP A 100 14.05 10.38 24.00
C ASP A 100 14.42 8.91 24.30
#